data_AF-A0A959H9G3-F1
#
_entry.id   AF-A0A959H9G3-F1
#
_cell.length_a   1.000
_cell.length_b   1.000
_cell.length_c   1.000
_cell.angle_alpha   90.00
_cell.angle_beta   90.00
_cell.angle_gamma   90.00
#
_symmetry.space_group_name_H-M   'P 1'
#
loop_
_entity.id
_entity.type
_entity.pdbx_description
1 polymer ?
#
loop_
_entity_poly.entity_id
_entity_poly.type
_entity_poly.pdbx_seq_one_letter_code
_entity_poly.pdbx_strand_id
1 'polypeptide(L)'
;MGKIRTVEINRDSYPISFGMAALAEFLDLAGLQLSELDKLQTTLSLTNALQLVHIGLQHGGRLGGKPYNATYLETCDLMDADEEALAKVMDLFADSLPQEGSEKKEPAPAKKRPRRSQSTH
;
A
#
# COMPACT_ATOMS: atom_id res chain seq x y z
N MET A 1 12.79 5.34 -11.39
CA MET A 1 11.31 5.41 -11.50
C MET A 1 10.71 4.62 -10.34
N GLY A 2 9.82 5.22 -9.54
CA GLY A 2 9.13 4.49 -8.47
C GLY A 2 8.23 3.42 -9.06
N LYS A 3 8.25 2.20 -8.52
CA LYS A 3 7.37 1.12 -8.96
C LYS A 3 5.95 1.42 -8.48
N ILE A 4 5.01 1.51 -9.40
CA ILE A 4 3.58 1.62 -9.07
C ILE A 4 3.06 0.20 -8.89
N ARG A 5 2.37 -0.05 -7.78
CA ARG A 5 1.61 -1.26 -7.53
C ARG A 5 0.13 -0.90 -7.47
N THR A 6 -0.72 -1.91 -7.44
CA THR A 6 -2.16 -1.73 -7.26
C THR A 6 -2.58 -2.50 -6.03
N VAL A 7 -3.41 -1.88 -5.20
CA VAL A 7 -4.05 -2.53 -4.05
C VAL A 7 -5.56 -2.54 -4.27
N GLU A 8 -6.19 -3.67 -3.95
CA GLU A 8 -7.66 -3.78 -3.96
C GLU A 8 -8.19 -3.48 -2.56
N ILE A 9 -9.05 -2.47 -2.44
CA ILE A 9 -9.66 -2.02 -1.19
C ILE A 9 -11.15 -1.85 -1.46
N ASN A 10 -11.99 -2.54 -0.68
CA ASN A 10 -13.45 -2.47 -0.82
C ASN A 10 -13.93 -2.71 -2.28
N ARG A 11 -13.30 -3.67 -2.98
CA ARG A 11 -13.55 -4.04 -4.39
C ARG A 11 -13.13 -3.02 -5.45
N ASP A 12 -12.51 -1.91 -5.04
CA ASP A 12 -11.91 -0.94 -5.95
C ASP A 12 -10.39 -1.09 -6.01
N SER A 13 -9.82 -0.81 -7.18
CA SER A 13 -8.37 -0.91 -7.41
C SER A 13 -7.71 0.47 -7.35
N TYR A 14 -6.82 0.66 -6.38
CA TYR A 14 -6.10 1.90 -6.16
C TYR A 14 -4.62 1.77 -6.53
N PRO A 15 -4.05 2.70 -7.32
CA PRO A 15 -2.62 2.76 -7.55
C PRO A 15 -1.91 3.23 -6.27
N ILE A 16 -0.86 2.53 -5.87
CA ILE A 16 -0.07 2.81 -4.69
C ILE A 16 1.43 2.76 -5.03
N SER A 17 2.22 3.68 -4.47
CA SER A 17 3.67 3.68 -4.68
C SER A 17 4.44 4.10 -3.43
N PHE A 18 5.38 3.25 -3.03
CA PHE A 18 6.31 3.49 -1.94
C PHE A 18 7.72 3.77 -2.47
N GLY A 19 7.82 4.70 -3.42
CA GLY A 19 9.11 5.18 -3.91
C GLY A 19 9.79 6.12 -2.92
N MET A 20 11.04 6.49 -3.22
CA MET A 20 11.83 7.42 -2.38
C MET A 20 11.10 8.73 -2.04
N ALA A 21 10.25 9.25 -2.94
CA ALA A 21 9.47 10.46 -2.68
C ALA A 21 8.40 10.26 -1.59
N ALA A 22 7.67 9.14 -1.64
CA ALA A 22 6.68 8.80 -0.62
C ALA A 22 7.33 8.51 0.73
N LEU A 23 8.47 7.80 0.72
CA LEU A 23 9.23 7.51 1.93
C LEU A 23 9.80 8.77 2.57
N ALA A 24 10.40 9.67 1.77
CA ALA A 24 10.93 10.93 2.27
C ALA A 24 9.83 11.77 2.92
N GLU A 25 8.68 11.93 2.25
CA GLU A 25 7.54 12.68 2.79
C GLU A 25 6.99 12.05 4.07
N PHE A 26 6.89 10.73 4.12
CA PHE A 26 6.46 10.02 5.33
C PHE A 26 7.44 10.22 6.50
N LEU A 27 8.75 10.08 6.25
CA LEU A 27 9.78 10.27 7.27
C LEU A 27 9.76 11.70 7.82
N ASP A 28 9.66 12.70 6.95
CA ASP A 28 9.57 14.11 7.33
C ASP A 28 8.33 14.39 8.19
N LEU A 29 7.17 13.82 7.82
CA LEU A 29 5.91 13.98 8.57
C LEU A 29 5.91 13.23 9.90
N ALA A 30 6.50 12.04 9.94
CA ALA A 30 6.62 11.23 11.15
C ALA A 30 7.75 11.70 12.08
N GLY A 31 8.60 12.64 11.64
CA GLY A 31 9.78 13.08 12.37
C GLY A 31 10.83 11.99 12.53
N LEU A 32 10.88 11.04 11.60
CA LEU A 32 11.76 9.88 11.62
C LEU A 32 12.95 10.09 10.70
N GLN A 33 14.09 9.50 11.06
CA GLN A 33 15.26 9.51 10.19
C GLN A 33 15.28 8.32 9.23
N LEU A 34 16.06 8.44 8.16
CA LEU A 34 16.29 7.33 7.21
C LEU A 34 16.84 6.08 7.91
N SER A 35 17.64 6.25 8.97
CA SER A 35 18.19 5.15 9.80
C SER A 35 17.12 4.41 10.61
N GLU A 36 15.91 4.96 10.74
CA GLU A 36 14.80 4.36 11.47
C GLU A 36 13.82 3.64 10.54
N LEU A 37 14.08 3.67 9.23
CA LEU A 37 13.25 3.03 8.21
C LEU A 37 13.17 1.51 8.42
N ASP A 38 14.24 0.87 8.91
CA ASP A 38 14.25 -0.55 9.25
C ASP A 38 13.33 -0.88 10.44
N LYS A 39 13.17 0.06 11.37
CA LYS A 39 12.32 -0.10 12.55
C LYS A 39 10.84 0.07 12.22
N LEU A 40 10.50 0.67 11.07
CA LEU A 40 9.11 0.82 10.65
C LEU A 40 8.42 -0.53 10.42
N GLN A 41 9.16 -1.54 9.97
CA GLN A 41 8.58 -2.88 9.78
C GLN A 41 8.13 -3.53 11.09
N THR A 42 8.79 -3.19 12.20
CA THR A 42 8.57 -3.80 13.52
C THR A 42 7.82 -2.90 14.50
N THR A 43 7.85 -1.59 14.28
CA THR A 43 7.39 -0.59 15.26
C THR A 43 6.52 0.49 14.60
N LEU A 44 5.64 0.09 13.69
CA LEU A 44 4.65 0.99 13.12
C LEU A 44 3.44 1.13 14.05
N SER A 45 3.20 2.35 14.54
CA SER A 45 1.93 2.67 15.18
C SER A 45 0.81 2.68 14.13
N LEU A 46 -0.43 2.45 14.57
CA LEU A 46 -1.59 2.48 13.66
C LEU A 46 -1.70 3.83 12.93
N THR A 47 -1.47 4.94 13.64
CA THR A 47 -1.46 6.29 13.06
C THR A 47 -0.43 6.42 11.95
N ASN A 48 0.79 5.94 12.18
CA ASN A 48 1.85 5.99 11.17
C ASN A 48 1.54 5.07 9.98
N ALA A 49 0.92 3.91 10.22
CA ALA A 49 0.53 3.00 9.15
C ALA A 49 -0.55 3.63 8.25
N LEU A 50 -1.57 4.25 8.85
CA LEU A 50 -2.60 4.99 8.11
C LEU A 50 -2.01 6.18 7.34
N GLN A 51 -1.07 6.91 7.95
CA GLN A 51 -0.38 8.03 7.29
C GLN A 51 0.42 7.54 6.07
N LEU A 52 1.13 6.41 6.23
CA LEU A 52 1.92 5.78 5.18
C LEU A 52 1.03 5.31 4.02
N VAL A 53 -0.12 4.70 4.32
CA VAL A 53 -1.13 4.30 3.32
C VAL A 53 -1.59 5.53 2.54
N HIS A 54 -1.97 6.60 3.23
CA HIS A 54 -2.45 7.83 2.62
C HIS A 54 -1.43 8.43 1.64
N ILE A 55 -0.18 8.59 2.08
CA ILE A 55 0.91 9.11 1.24
C ILE A 55 1.16 8.16 0.07
N GLY A 56 1.19 6.85 0.31
CA GLY A 56 1.38 5.84 -0.73
C GLY A 56 0.33 5.93 -1.85
N LEU A 57 -0.94 6.15 -1.49
CA LEU A 57 -2.05 6.31 -2.43
C LEU A 57 -1.95 7.62 -3.21
N GLN A 58 -1.54 8.72 -2.57
CA GLN A 58 -1.31 10.00 -3.25
C GLN A 58 -0.19 9.91 -4.30
N HIS A 59 0.97 9.37 -3.92
CA HIS A 59 2.09 9.18 -4.84
C HIS A 59 1.77 8.15 -5.93
N GLY A 60 1.08 7.07 -5.58
CA GLY A 60 0.60 6.06 -6.52
C GLY A 60 -0.36 6.66 -7.54
N GLY A 61 -1.34 7.44 -7.10
CA GLY A 61 -2.28 8.14 -7.97
C GLY A 61 -1.61 9.16 -8.89
N ARG A 62 -0.64 9.92 -8.36
CA ARG A 62 0.13 10.89 -9.15
C ARG A 62 0.91 10.21 -10.27
N LEU A 63 1.58 9.09 -9.97
CA LEU A 63 2.36 8.35 -10.96
C LEU A 63 1.48 7.54 -11.92
N GLY A 64 0.34 7.05 -11.45
CA GLY A 64 -0.62 6.25 -12.22
C GLY A 64 -1.59 7.06 -13.07
N GLY A 65 -1.51 8.40 -13.05
CA GLY A 65 -2.37 9.29 -13.82
C GLY A 65 -3.80 9.42 -13.28
N LYS A 66 -4.08 8.92 -12.07
CA LYS A 66 -5.35 9.04 -11.36
C LYS A 66 -5.10 9.60 -9.96
N PRO A 67 -4.99 10.93 -9.81
CA PRO A 67 -4.63 11.54 -8.54
C PRO A 67 -5.62 11.14 -7.43
N TYR A 68 -5.08 10.71 -6.30
CA TYR A 68 -5.86 10.40 -5.11
C TYR A 68 -5.99 11.68 -4.28
N ASN A 69 -7.17 12.30 -4.32
CA ASN A 69 -7.46 13.60 -3.69
C ASN A 69 -8.24 13.48 -2.38
N ALA A 70 -8.41 12.26 -1.85
CA ALA A 70 -9.08 12.07 -0.58
C ALA A 70 -8.23 12.64 0.56
N THR A 71 -8.89 13.04 1.63
CA THR A 71 -8.27 13.49 2.89
C THR A 71 -7.79 12.30 3.73
N TYR A 72 -6.97 12.57 4.75
CA TYR A 72 -6.53 11.54 5.68
C TYR A 72 -7.70 10.80 6.34
N LEU A 73 -8.73 11.54 6.77
CA LEU A 73 -9.93 10.95 7.39
C LEU A 73 -10.68 10.04 6.42
N GLU A 74 -10.86 10.47 5.16
CA GLU A 74 -11.47 9.61 4.14
C GLU A 74 -10.63 8.37 3.83
N THR A 75 -9.30 8.44 3.96
CA THR A 75 -8.44 7.25 3.89
C THR A 75 -8.67 6.33 5.09
N CYS A 76 -8.84 6.87 6.31
CA CYS A 76 -9.20 6.06 7.47
C CYS A 76 -10.55 5.38 7.28
N ASP A 77 -11.58 6.12 6.85
CA ASP A 77 -12.91 5.57 6.56
C ASP A 77 -12.84 4.47 5.48
N LEU A 78 -11.97 4.64 4.49
CA LEU A 78 -11.73 3.63 3.45
C LEU A 78 -11.06 2.37 4.01
N MET A 79 -10.18 2.49 5.00
CA MET A 79 -9.58 1.33 5.68
C MET A 79 -10.61 0.65 6.59
N ASP A 80 -11.44 1.41 7.31
CA ASP A 80 -12.49 0.86 8.17
C ASP A 80 -13.55 0.10 7.37
N ALA A 81 -13.75 0.46 6.10
CA ALA A 81 -14.63 -0.25 5.18
C ALA A 81 -14.11 -1.63 4.73
N ASP A 82 -12.83 -1.94 4.94
CA ASP A 82 -12.19 -3.22 4.56
C ASP A 82 -11.11 -3.60 5.58
N GLU A 83 -11.46 -4.49 6.52
CA GLU A 83 -10.61 -4.94 7.62
C GLU A 83 -9.25 -5.52 7.15
N GLU A 84 -9.15 -5.99 5.90
CA GLU A 84 -7.90 -6.52 5.34
C GLU A 84 -7.08 -5.48 4.56
N ALA A 85 -7.64 -4.29 4.27
CA ALA A 85 -7.02 -3.29 3.43
C ALA A 85 -5.68 -2.81 3.99
N LEU A 86 -5.64 -2.53 5.30
CA LEU A 86 -4.42 -2.10 5.96
C LEU A 86 -3.32 -3.17 5.83
N ALA A 87 -3.65 -4.44 6.08
CA ALA A 87 -2.70 -5.54 5.96
C ALA A 87 -2.15 -5.66 4.52
N LYS A 88 -3.02 -5.61 3.51
CA LYS A 88 -2.63 -5.66 2.09
C LYS A 88 -1.66 -4.53 1.71
N VAL A 89 -1.93 -3.31 2.19
CA VAL A 89 -1.04 -2.17 1.92
C VAL A 89 0.31 -2.33 2.62
N MET A 90 0.29 -2.80 3.87
CA MET A 90 1.50 -3.04 4.65
C MET A 90 2.40 -4.13 4.04
N ASP A 91 1.81 -5.18 3.47
CA ASP A 91 2.55 -6.20 2.72
C ASP A 91 3.24 -5.60 1.48
N LEU A 92 2.53 -4.76 0.72
CA LEU A 92 3.11 -4.07 -0.45
C LEU A 92 4.22 -3.09 -0.06
N PHE A 93 4.12 -2.49 1.12
CA PHE A 93 5.16 -1.64 1.69
C PHE A 93 6.41 -2.43 2.07
N ALA A 94 6.25 -3.53 2.82
CA ALA A 94 7.35 -4.42 3.20
C ALA A 94 8.11 -4.96 1.98
N ASP A 95 7.38 -5.29 0.91
CA ASP A 95 7.92 -5.69 -0.39
C ASP A 95 8.64 -4.57 -1.16
N SER A 96 8.38 -3.32 -0.80
CA SER A 96 8.95 -2.14 -1.47
C SER A 96 10.18 -1.60 -0.76
N LEU A 97 10.40 -1.99 0.50
CA LEU A 97 11.64 -1.72 1.21
C LEU A 97 12.75 -2.65 0.70
N PRO A 98 13.98 -2.13 0.51
CA PRO A 98 15.13 -2.98 0.19
C PRO A 98 15.40 -3.91 1.38
N GLN A 99 15.04 -5.19 1.25
CA GLN A 99 15.37 -6.17 2.29
C GLN A 99 16.88 -6.44 2.27
N GLU A 100 17.60 -6.10 3.33
CA GLU A 100 18.94 -6.62 3.56
C GLU A 100 18.84 -8.13 3.87
N GLY A 101 19.00 -8.97 2.85
CA GLY A 101 19.50 -10.33 3.00
C GLY A 101 18.53 -11.43 3.47
N SER A 102 17.27 -11.48 3.03
CA SER A 102 16.44 -12.69 3.24
C SER A 102 15.54 -13.01 2.05
N GLU A 103 15.44 -14.32 1.76
CA GLU A 103 14.74 -14.92 0.63
C GLU A 103 13.34 -14.33 0.37
N LYS A 104 13.13 -13.92 -0.88
CA LYS A 104 11.82 -13.58 -1.46
C LYS A 104 10.83 -14.71 -1.16
N LYS A 105 9.90 -14.51 -0.23
CA LYS A 105 8.65 -15.26 -0.24
C LYS A 105 7.79 -14.69 -1.36
N GLU A 106 7.61 -15.48 -2.42
CA GLU A 106 6.67 -15.18 -3.50
C GLU A 106 5.28 -14.90 -2.90
N PRO A 107 4.61 -13.79 -3.28
CA PRO A 107 3.22 -13.59 -2.90
C PRO A 107 2.37 -14.69 -3.54
N ALA A 108 1.52 -15.31 -2.72
CA ALA A 108 0.67 -16.43 -3.13
C ALA A 108 -0.15 -16.07 -4.38
N PRO A 109 -0.29 -16.98 -5.37
CA PRO A 109 -0.99 -16.69 -6.61
C PRO A 109 -2.45 -16.39 -6.31
N ALA A 110 -2.90 -15.20 -6.71
CA ALA A 110 -4.30 -14.79 -6.70
C ALA A 110 -5.15 -15.88 -7.39
N LYS A 111 -5.97 -16.58 -6.59
CA LYS A 111 -6.89 -17.61 -7.06
C LYS A 111 -7.84 -16.99 -8.08
N LYS A 112 -7.62 -17.28 -9.37
CA LYS A 112 -8.57 -16.98 -10.44
C LYS A 112 -9.93 -17.59 -10.06
N ARG A 113 -10.92 -16.75 -9.77
CA ARG A 113 -12.33 -17.15 -9.62
C ARG A 113 -12.75 -17.92 -10.87
N PRO A 114 -13.30 -19.15 -10.76
CA PRO A 114 -13.79 -19.86 -11.92
C PRO A 114 -14.98 -19.10 -12.51
N ARG A 115 -14.87 -18.70 -13.79
CA ARG A 115 -16.01 -18.19 -14.57
C ARG A 115 -17.02 -19.34 -14.70
N ARG A 116 -18.09 -19.25 -13.91
CA ARG A 116 -19.32 -20.03 -14.07
C ARG A 116 -20.01 -19.56 -15.35
N SER A 117 -19.79 -20.24 -16.47
CA SER A 117 -20.67 -20.11 -17.64
C SER A 117 -21.82 -21.11 -17.47
N GLN A 118 -23.02 -20.58 -17.22
CA GLN A 118 -24.27 -21.31 -17.33
C GLN A 118 -24.63 -21.54 -18.81
N SER A 119 -25.29 -22.68 -19.02
CA SER A 119 -26.23 -23.13 -20.06
C SER A 119 -26.52 -22.28 -21.30
N THR A 120 -26.53 -22.97 -22.45
CA THR A 120 -27.51 -23.00 -23.57
C THR A 120 -26.74 -23.55 -24.79
N HIS A 121 -27.20 -24.51 -25.59
CA HIS A 121 -28.54 -24.95 -25.96
C HIS A 121 -28.49 -26.41 -26.46
#